data_AF-A0A165CEH2-F1
#
_entry.id   AF-A0A165CEH2-F1
#
_cell.length_a   1.000
_cell.length_b   1.000
_cell.length_c   1.000
_cell.angle_alpha   90.00
_cell.angle_beta   90.00
_cell.angle_gamma   90.00
#
_symmetry.space_group_name_H-M   'P 1'
#
loop_
_entity.id
_entity.type
_entity.pdbx_description
1 polymer ?
#
loop_
_entity_poly.entity_id
_entity_poly.type
_entity_poly.pdbx_seq_one_letter_code
_entity_poly.pdbx_strand_id
1 'polypeptide(L)'
;LIVPGARLGAMSQKRAHRIIRQLKSDRTPERRATAVEIKRAQAALTKINGRPPTARQIWTATKSKDVSRNVRNFQWKGLHGAHKVGEYFETMPSPWKELAQCPRCNCTESMQHILFECTDPARETIWQLAEDSLEKKIDSYPEVDLGTVWGCSAAVFEDEEKEAAAGKARAFRIIVSESAFLIWKIRCERRIQHEDDVNWTLSQEEIINRWRAVINMRISTDRLLTNKSRHKRGALGTQTVLHTWRSL
;
A
#
# COMPACT_ATOMS: atom_id res chain seq x y z
N LEU A 1 14.15 29.35 6.93
CA LEU A 1 15.51 28.76 6.84
C LEU A 1 16.17 28.87 8.21
N ILE A 2 16.89 27.85 8.70
CA ILE A 2 17.88 28.09 9.76
C ILE A 2 19.22 27.62 9.23
N VAL A 3 19.80 28.61 8.56
CA VAL A 3 21.14 28.84 8.06
C VAL A 3 22.11 28.87 9.27
N PRO A 4 23.44 28.70 9.11
CA PRO A 4 24.42 28.96 10.17
C PRO A 4 24.05 30.16 11.05
N GLY A 5 24.01 29.98 12.38
CA GLY A 5 23.62 31.01 13.36
C GLY A 5 22.42 30.71 14.28
N ALA A 6 21.95 29.46 14.38
CA ALA A 6 20.84 29.12 15.29
C ALA A 6 21.20 29.32 16.78
N ARG A 7 20.56 30.27 17.47
CA ARG A 7 20.80 30.54 18.90
C ARG A 7 20.37 29.35 19.77
N LEU A 8 21.34 28.66 20.38
CA LEU A 8 21.15 27.46 21.20
C LEU A 8 20.18 27.69 22.38
N GLY A 9 20.27 28.86 23.04
CA GLY A 9 19.45 29.18 24.22
C GLY A 9 17.93 29.26 23.99
N ALA A 10 17.46 29.33 22.74
CA ALA A 10 16.03 29.33 22.38
C ALA A 10 15.63 28.12 21.51
N MET A 11 16.51 27.11 21.41
CA MET A 11 16.30 25.98 20.52
C MET A 11 15.51 24.87 21.22
N SER A 12 14.36 24.50 20.66
CA SER A 12 13.63 23.30 21.08
C SER A 12 14.17 22.04 20.39
N GLN A 13 14.05 20.89 21.05
CA GLN A 13 14.45 19.60 20.49
C GLN A 13 13.77 19.32 19.13
N LYS A 14 12.48 19.69 18.99
CA LYS A 14 11.73 19.57 17.72
C LYS A 14 12.38 20.38 16.59
N ARG A 15 12.84 21.59 16.89
CA ARG A 15 13.51 22.50 15.95
C ARG A 15 14.90 21.97 15.60
N ALA A 16 15.68 21.55 16.60
CA ALA A 16 16.99 20.92 16.40
C ALA A 16 16.90 19.68 15.52
N HIS A 17 15.98 18.75 15.83
CA HIS A 17 15.79 17.54 15.05
C HIS A 17 15.38 17.83 13.60
N ARG A 18 14.51 18.84 13.36
CA ARG A 18 14.14 19.25 12.00
C ARG A 18 15.35 19.78 11.22
N ILE A 19 16.19 20.62 11.83
CA ILE A 19 17.41 21.14 11.19
C ILE A 19 18.36 19.99 10.85
N ILE A 20 18.64 19.10 11.80
CA ILE A 20 19.51 17.93 11.57
C ILE A 20 18.97 17.06 10.44
N ARG A 21 17.67 16.81 10.40
CA ARG A 21 17.03 16.02 9.33
C ARG A 21 17.18 16.71 7.96
N GLN A 22 17.03 18.03 7.90
CA GLN A 22 17.20 18.78 6.67
C GLN A 22 18.66 18.72 6.18
N LEU A 23 19.63 19.02 7.05
CA LEU A 23 21.06 18.91 6.72
C LEU A 23 21.45 17.50 6.25
N LYS A 24 20.90 16.46 6.88
CA LYS A 24 21.11 15.06 6.45
C LYS A 24 20.47 14.80 5.09
N SER A 25 19.26 15.31 4.86
CA SER A 25 18.56 15.16 3.58
C SER A 25 19.35 15.79 2.43
N ASP A 26 19.86 17.01 2.63
CA ASP A 26 20.61 17.75 1.59
C ASP A 26 21.91 17.04 1.18
N ARG A 27 22.46 16.20 2.06
CA ARG A 27 23.67 15.40 1.82
C ARG A 27 23.37 13.95 1.39
N THR A 28 22.12 13.50 1.45
CA THR A 28 21.78 12.13 1.11
C THR A 28 21.44 12.07 -0.37
N PRO A 29 22.21 11.31 -1.19
CA PRO A 29 21.91 11.19 -2.61
C PRO A 29 20.56 10.52 -2.82
N GLU A 30 19.85 10.93 -3.87
CA GLU A 30 18.61 10.29 -4.27
C GLU A 30 18.88 8.84 -4.66
N ARG A 31 18.12 7.89 -4.09
CA ARG A 31 18.24 6.49 -4.43
C ARG A 31 17.50 6.23 -5.74
N ARG A 32 18.21 5.71 -6.75
CA ARG A 32 17.66 5.37 -8.07
C ARG A 32 16.36 4.55 -7.98
N ALA A 33 16.35 3.49 -7.16
CA ALA A 33 15.17 2.64 -6.98
C ALA A 33 13.96 3.43 -6.44
N THR A 34 14.18 4.33 -5.48
CA THR A 34 13.12 5.20 -4.95
C THR A 34 12.58 6.16 -6.01
N ALA A 35 13.46 6.76 -6.82
CA ALA A 35 13.04 7.64 -7.91
C ALA A 35 12.21 6.90 -8.97
N VAL A 36 12.58 5.66 -9.31
CA VAL A 36 11.84 4.81 -10.25
C VAL A 36 10.44 4.48 -9.74
N GLU A 37 10.31 3.99 -8.50
CA GLU A 37 9.00 3.61 -7.95
C GLU A 37 8.09 4.83 -7.71
N ILE A 38 8.66 5.99 -7.34
CA ILE A 38 7.90 7.24 -7.28
C ILE A 38 7.37 7.63 -8.66
N LYS A 39 8.21 7.60 -9.71
CA LYS A 39 7.76 7.89 -11.08
C LYS A 39 6.68 6.92 -11.55
N ARG A 40 6.82 5.62 -11.22
CA ARG A 40 5.81 4.60 -11.50
C ARG A 40 4.47 4.93 -10.83
N ALA A 41 4.49 5.25 -9.54
CA ALA A 41 3.29 5.66 -8.81
C ALA A 41 2.67 6.96 -9.37
N GLN A 42 3.49 7.92 -9.79
CA GLN A 42 3.00 9.15 -10.43
C GLN A 42 2.32 8.86 -11.76
N ALA A 43 2.90 8.02 -12.62
CA ALA A 43 2.32 7.63 -13.90
C ALA A 43 0.97 6.93 -13.71
N ALA A 44 0.92 5.92 -12.84
CA ALA A 44 -0.30 5.19 -12.53
C ALA A 44 -1.40 6.10 -11.97
N LEU A 45 -1.07 6.94 -10.98
CA LEU A 45 -2.04 7.87 -10.39
C LEU A 45 -2.44 9.00 -11.32
N THR A 46 -1.68 9.32 -12.38
CA THR A 46 -2.11 10.31 -13.37
C THR A 46 -3.35 9.83 -14.12
N LYS A 47 -3.43 8.52 -14.42
CA LYS A 47 -4.60 7.90 -15.05
C LYS A 47 -5.85 8.01 -14.18
N ILE A 48 -5.69 7.91 -12.85
CA ILE A 48 -6.80 7.95 -11.89
C ILE A 48 -7.19 9.39 -11.52
N ASN A 49 -6.20 10.24 -11.23
CA ASN A 49 -6.42 11.58 -10.70
C ASN A 49 -6.65 12.64 -11.79
N GLY A 50 -6.47 12.29 -13.06
CA GLY A 50 -6.38 13.23 -14.18
C GLY A 50 -5.12 14.13 -14.18
N ARG A 51 -4.29 14.05 -13.13
CA ARG A 51 -3.05 14.82 -12.97
C ARG A 51 -2.02 14.07 -12.11
N PRO A 52 -0.72 14.23 -12.37
CA PRO A 52 0.32 13.58 -11.59
C PRO A 52 0.36 14.18 -10.16
N PRO A 53 0.26 13.35 -9.10
CA PRO A 53 0.56 13.82 -7.76
C PRO A 53 2.07 14.08 -7.63
N THR A 54 2.43 15.01 -6.74
CA THR A 54 3.82 15.26 -6.38
C THR A 54 4.36 14.09 -5.54
N ALA A 55 5.68 13.85 -5.59
CA ALA A 55 6.34 12.88 -4.70
C ALA A 55 6.02 13.15 -3.22
N ARG A 56 5.92 14.43 -2.82
CA ARG A 56 5.53 14.82 -1.46
C ARG A 56 4.10 14.39 -1.11
N GLN A 57 3.15 14.48 -2.04
CA GLN A 57 1.78 14.00 -1.83
C GLN A 57 1.77 12.48 -1.63
N ILE A 58 2.49 11.73 -2.46
CA ILE A 58 2.63 10.27 -2.33
C ILE A 58 3.20 9.91 -0.94
N TRP A 59 4.35 10.48 -0.56
CA TRP A 59 4.96 10.22 0.75
C TRP A 59 4.07 10.62 1.93
N THR A 60 3.34 11.72 1.81
CA THR A 60 2.42 12.16 2.86
C THR A 60 1.26 11.17 2.99
N ALA A 61 0.73 10.71 1.86
CA ALA A 61 -0.39 9.80 1.80
C ALA A 61 -0.07 8.41 2.37
N THR A 62 1.17 7.91 2.25
CA THR A 62 1.60 6.65 2.91
C THR A 62 1.40 6.65 4.42
N LYS A 63 1.23 7.81 5.05
CA LYS A 63 0.99 7.93 6.49
C LYS A 63 -0.49 7.92 6.86
N SER A 64 -1.39 7.74 5.89
CA SER A 64 -2.84 7.75 6.10
C SER A 64 -3.26 6.84 7.25
N LYS A 65 -4.15 7.34 8.11
CA LYS A 65 -4.75 6.54 9.20
C LYS A 65 -5.76 5.52 8.68
N ASP A 66 -6.17 5.64 7.42
CA ASP A 66 -7.10 4.72 6.77
C ASP A 66 -6.43 3.38 6.45
N VAL A 67 -5.11 3.29 6.51
CA VAL A 67 -4.35 2.09 6.15
C VAL A 67 -3.61 1.57 7.39
N SER A 68 -3.65 0.25 7.60
CA SER A 68 -3.01 -0.38 8.76
C SER A 68 -1.50 -0.12 8.77
N ARG A 69 -0.86 -0.16 9.94
CA ARG A 69 0.59 0.10 10.03
C ARG A 69 1.41 -0.87 9.16
N ASN A 70 0.99 -2.13 9.09
CA ASN A 70 1.71 -3.15 8.32
C ASN A 70 1.60 -2.89 6.82
N VAL A 71 0.43 -2.51 6.33
CA VAL A 71 0.23 -2.14 4.92
C VAL A 71 0.98 -0.85 4.58
N ARG A 72 0.99 0.15 5.47
CA ARG A 72 1.81 1.36 5.28
C ARG A 72 3.30 1.04 5.18
N ASN A 73 3.81 0.13 6.03
CA ASN A 73 5.19 -0.32 5.95
C ASN A 73 5.47 -1.09 4.65
N PHE A 74 4.52 -1.90 4.18
CA PHE A 74 4.61 -2.60 2.92
C PHE A 74 4.71 -1.62 1.73
N GLN A 75 3.82 -0.62 1.66
CA GLN A 75 3.87 0.42 0.63
C GLN A 75 5.13 1.29 0.73
N TRP A 76 5.54 1.67 1.94
CA TRP A 76 6.76 2.46 2.16
C TRP A 76 8.00 1.71 1.65
N LYS A 77 8.11 0.40 1.92
CA LYS A 77 9.16 -0.44 1.35
C LYS A 77 9.05 -0.55 -0.17
N GLY A 78 7.84 -0.69 -0.70
CA GLY A 78 7.56 -0.70 -2.13
C GLY A 78 8.09 0.55 -2.84
N LEU A 79 7.70 1.73 -2.36
CA LEU A 79 8.17 3.03 -2.86
C LEU A 79 9.68 3.24 -2.73
N HIS A 80 10.34 2.54 -1.80
CA HIS A 80 11.79 2.58 -1.68
C HIS A 80 12.52 1.51 -2.52
N GLY A 81 11.80 0.57 -3.15
CA GLY A 81 12.39 -0.61 -3.77
C GLY A 81 13.13 -1.49 -2.73
N ALA A 82 12.61 -1.55 -1.50
CA ALA A 82 13.29 -2.14 -0.34
C ALA A 82 12.74 -3.51 0.09
N HIS A 83 11.85 -4.12 -0.71
CA HIS A 83 11.43 -5.50 -0.49
C HIS A 83 12.56 -6.44 -0.93
N LYS A 84 12.87 -7.44 -0.10
CA LYS A 84 13.87 -8.45 -0.40
C LYS A 84 13.21 -9.54 -1.24
N VAL A 85 13.33 -9.41 -2.56
CA VAL A 85 12.74 -10.29 -3.57
C VAL A 85 13.60 -10.27 -4.84
N GLY A 86 13.45 -11.27 -5.71
CA GLY A 86 14.08 -11.28 -7.05
C GLY A 86 15.57 -10.96 -7.04
N GLU A 87 15.95 -9.91 -7.77
CA GLU A 87 17.32 -9.38 -7.91
C GLU A 87 18.08 -9.23 -6.59
N TYR A 88 17.40 -8.89 -5.48
CA TYR A 88 18.05 -8.82 -4.17
C TYR A 88 18.70 -10.17 -3.80
N PHE A 89 17.99 -11.27 -4.02
CA PHE A 89 18.48 -12.61 -3.69
C PHE A 89 19.43 -13.17 -4.75
N GLU A 90 19.36 -12.73 -6.01
CA GLU A 90 20.27 -13.20 -7.08
C GLU A 90 21.75 -12.96 -6.74
N THR A 91 22.02 -11.88 -6.01
CA THR A 91 23.37 -11.48 -5.57
C THR A 91 23.82 -12.12 -4.25
N MET A 92 22.93 -12.84 -3.56
CA MET A 92 23.22 -13.48 -2.28
C MET A 92 23.81 -14.90 -2.50
N PRO A 93 24.56 -15.45 -1.53
CA PRO A 93 25.01 -16.84 -1.59
C PRO A 93 23.85 -17.82 -1.35
N SER A 94 24.04 -19.09 -1.71
CA SER A 94 23.12 -20.17 -1.32
C SER A 94 23.08 -20.34 0.21
N PRO A 95 21.92 -20.70 0.79
CA PRO A 95 20.67 -21.07 0.11
C PRO A 95 19.79 -19.87 -0.29
N TRP A 96 20.09 -18.64 0.15
CA TRP A 96 19.22 -17.48 -0.11
C TRP A 96 19.04 -17.14 -1.59
N LYS A 97 20.04 -17.46 -2.43
CA LYS A 97 19.96 -17.30 -3.88
C LYS A 97 18.75 -17.99 -4.50
N GLU A 98 18.32 -19.11 -3.92
CA GLU A 98 17.18 -19.89 -4.40
C GLU A 98 15.85 -19.13 -4.24
N LEU A 99 15.79 -18.11 -3.37
CA LEU A 99 14.64 -17.22 -3.20
C LEU A 99 14.50 -16.16 -4.30
N ALA A 100 15.44 -16.09 -5.26
CA ALA A 100 15.39 -15.14 -6.35
C ALA A 100 14.32 -15.48 -7.40
N GLN A 101 14.08 -16.76 -7.64
CA GLN A 101 13.14 -17.23 -8.65
C GLN A 101 11.86 -17.76 -7.99
N CYS A 102 10.74 -17.58 -8.68
CA CYS A 102 9.46 -18.13 -8.27
C CYS A 102 9.39 -19.61 -8.69
N PRO A 103 9.24 -20.57 -7.76
CA PRO A 103 9.22 -21.99 -8.12
C PRO A 103 8.02 -22.40 -8.97
N ARG A 104 6.91 -21.64 -8.91
CA ARG A 104 5.71 -21.91 -9.71
C ARG A 104 5.85 -21.52 -11.18
N CYS A 105 6.57 -20.44 -11.46
CA CYS A 105 6.59 -19.80 -12.79
C CYS A 105 7.98 -19.78 -13.43
N ASN A 106 9.02 -20.16 -12.68
CA ASN A 106 10.42 -20.20 -13.08
C ASN A 106 10.95 -18.88 -13.66
N CYS A 107 10.52 -17.75 -13.10
CA CYS A 107 11.01 -16.41 -13.45
C CYS A 107 11.44 -15.63 -12.20
N THR A 108 12.16 -14.52 -12.38
CA THR A 108 12.60 -13.67 -11.27
C THR A 108 11.41 -13.18 -10.47
N GLU A 109 11.39 -13.50 -9.18
CA GLU A 109 10.27 -13.23 -8.28
C GLU A 109 10.28 -11.78 -7.82
N SER A 110 9.99 -10.83 -8.72
CA SER A 110 9.91 -9.41 -8.41
C SER A 110 8.58 -9.02 -7.74
N MET A 111 8.46 -7.79 -7.23
CA MET A 111 7.16 -7.29 -6.73
C MET A 111 6.10 -7.22 -7.83
N GLN A 112 6.49 -6.92 -9.06
CA GLN A 112 5.62 -6.92 -10.22
C GLN A 112 5.10 -8.34 -10.46
N HIS A 113 6.01 -9.32 -10.44
CA HIS A 113 5.66 -10.71 -10.59
C HIS A 113 4.69 -11.18 -9.50
N ILE A 114 5.05 -10.99 -8.23
CA ILE A 114 4.25 -11.45 -7.08
C ILE A 114 2.83 -10.90 -7.13
N LEU A 115 2.67 -9.61 -7.44
CA LEU A 115 1.37 -8.95 -7.37
C LEU A 115 0.56 -9.09 -8.65
N PHE A 116 1.17 -9.21 -9.83
CA PHE A 116 0.46 -9.08 -11.10
C PHE A 116 0.74 -10.18 -12.13
N GLU A 117 1.82 -10.97 -12.02
CA GLU A 117 2.21 -11.92 -13.09
C GLU A 117 2.31 -13.39 -12.63
N CYS A 118 2.42 -13.64 -11.33
CA CYS A 118 2.53 -14.98 -10.77
C CYS A 118 1.29 -15.85 -11.03
N THR A 119 1.50 -17.11 -11.40
CA THR A 119 0.43 -18.10 -11.65
C THR A 119 -0.24 -18.64 -10.38
N ASP A 120 0.01 -18.04 -9.21
CA ASP A 120 -0.68 -18.41 -7.97
C ASP A 120 -2.16 -18.02 -8.05
N PRO A 121 -3.10 -18.98 -7.92
CA PRO A 121 -4.54 -18.70 -7.99
C PRO A 121 -5.03 -17.65 -6.99
N ALA A 122 -4.33 -17.51 -5.85
CA ALA A 122 -4.68 -16.50 -4.86
C ALA A 122 -4.54 -15.07 -5.39
N ARG A 123 -3.54 -14.81 -6.25
CA ARG A 123 -3.32 -13.49 -6.85
C ARG A 123 -4.53 -13.05 -7.67
N GLU A 124 -4.96 -13.90 -8.61
CA GLU A 124 -6.06 -13.61 -9.52
C GLU A 124 -7.40 -13.52 -8.78
N THR A 125 -7.68 -14.48 -7.88
CA THR A 125 -8.91 -14.47 -7.08
C THR A 125 -9.04 -13.21 -6.23
N ILE A 126 -7.93 -12.76 -5.60
CA ILE A 126 -7.94 -11.55 -4.78
C ILE A 126 -8.13 -10.29 -5.61
N TRP A 127 -7.51 -10.19 -6.78
CA TRP A 127 -7.72 -9.04 -7.66
C TRP A 127 -9.13 -8.98 -8.20
N GLN A 128 -9.70 -10.11 -8.63
CA GLN A 128 -11.10 -10.16 -9.06
C GLN A 128 -12.06 -9.65 -7.96
N LEU A 129 -11.90 -10.14 -6.72
CA LEU A 129 -12.72 -9.67 -5.59
C LEU A 129 -12.56 -8.17 -5.31
N ALA A 130 -11.33 -7.67 -5.45
CA ALA A 130 -11.03 -6.26 -5.28
C ALA A 130 -11.68 -5.40 -6.37
N GLU A 131 -11.55 -5.82 -7.62
CA GLU A 131 -12.09 -5.17 -8.80
C GLU A 131 -13.62 -5.15 -8.78
N ASP A 132 -14.27 -6.28 -8.51
CA ASP A 132 -15.74 -6.38 -8.35
C ASP A 132 -16.26 -5.43 -7.26
N SER A 133 -15.47 -5.25 -6.19
CA SER A 133 -15.80 -4.34 -5.11
C SER A 133 -15.63 -2.88 -5.54
N LEU A 134 -14.54 -2.57 -6.24
CA LEU A 134 -14.29 -1.22 -6.74
C LEU A 134 -15.32 -0.82 -7.79
N GLU A 135 -15.67 -1.69 -8.73
CA GLU A 135 -16.68 -1.43 -9.74
C GLU A 135 -18.00 -0.95 -9.12
N LYS A 136 -18.49 -1.68 -8.10
CA LYS A 136 -19.70 -1.30 -7.35
C LYS A 136 -19.58 0.02 -6.60
N LYS A 137 -18.37 0.44 -6.27
CA LYS A 137 -18.11 1.57 -5.37
C LYS A 137 -17.80 2.88 -6.07
N ILE A 138 -17.01 2.80 -7.14
CA ILE A 138 -16.49 3.96 -7.87
C ILE A 138 -17.03 4.04 -9.30
N ASP A 139 -17.99 3.18 -9.64
CA ASP A 139 -18.71 3.15 -10.91
C ASP A 139 -17.76 3.06 -12.12
N SER A 140 -16.60 2.41 -11.92
CA SER A 140 -15.52 2.30 -12.89
C SER A 140 -14.59 1.14 -12.55
N TYR A 141 -13.85 0.68 -13.56
CA TYR A 141 -12.85 -0.38 -13.44
C TYR A 141 -11.45 0.24 -13.52
N PRO A 142 -10.87 0.70 -12.40
CA PRO A 142 -9.57 1.35 -12.43
C PRO A 142 -8.50 0.31 -12.77
N GLU A 143 -7.62 0.64 -13.70
CA GLU A 143 -6.44 -0.18 -13.97
C GLU A 143 -5.54 -0.18 -12.72
N VAL A 144 -5.42 -1.34 -12.08
CA VAL A 144 -4.54 -1.51 -10.92
C VAL A 144 -3.22 -2.11 -11.38
N ASP A 145 -2.15 -1.33 -11.24
CA ASP A 145 -0.77 -1.79 -11.46
C ASP A 145 0.09 -1.59 -10.20
N LEU A 146 1.37 -1.93 -10.30
CA LEU A 146 2.31 -1.79 -9.18
C LEU A 146 2.46 -0.34 -8.71
N GLY A 147 2.40 0.63 -9.62
CA GLY A 147 2.37 2.06 -9.28
C GLY A 147 1.09 2.44 -8.54
N THR A 148 -0.06 1.92 -8.96
CA THR A 148 -1.34 2.09 -8.27
C THR A 148 -1.26 1.56 -6.84
N VAL A 149 -0.70 0.37 -6.60
CA VAL A 149 -0.54 -0.20 -5.24
C VAL A 149 0.33 0.68 -4.35
N TRP A 150 1.43 1.20 -4.87
CA TRP A 150 2.34 2.09 -4.13
C TRP A 150 1.74 3.47 -3.89
N GLY A 151 0.92 3.95 -4.82
CA GLY A 151 0.35 5.27 -4.83
C GLY A 151 -1.05 5.40 -4.23
N CYS A 152 -1.83 4.33 -4.07
CA CYS A 152 -3.29 4.39 -3.92
C CYS A 152 -3.80 5.28 -2.78
N SER A 153 -3.00 5.49 -1.72
CA SER A 153 -3.36 6.42 -0.64
C SER A 153 -3.46 7.88 -1.10
N ALA A 154 -2.82 8.25 -2.21
CA ALA A 154 -2.83 9.57 -2.84
C ALA A 154 -3.82 9.66 -4.02
N ALA A 155 -4.60 8.61 -4.28
CA ALA A 155 -5.66 8.63 -5.28
C ALA A 155 -6.77 9.63 -4.87
N VAL A 156 -7.29 10.35 -5.85
CA VAL A 156 -8.44 11.24 -5.73
C VAL A 156 -9.48 10.85 -6.76
N PHE A 157 -10.74 11.05 -6.41
CA PHE A 157 -11.88 10.78 -7.27
C PHE A 157 -12.75 12.02 -7.32
N GLU A 158 -13.47 12.20 -8.42
CA GLU A 158 -14.45 13.27 -8.59
C GLU A 158 -15.86 12.71 -8.37
N ASP A 159 -16.72 13.53 -7.80
CA ASP A 159 -18.13 13.25 -7.56
C ASP A 159 -18.85 14.59 -7.36
N GLU A 160 -20.17 14.63 -7.61
CA GLU A 160 -20.98 15.82 -7.36
C GLU A 160 -20.95 16.18 -5.87
N GLU A 161 -20.96 15.17 -5.00
CA GLU A 161 -20.83 15.35 -3.56
C GLU A 161 -19.38 15.12 -3.11
N LYS A 162 -18.74 16.16 -2.55
CA LYS A 162 -17.36 16.10 -2.05
C LYS A 162 -17.11 14.95 -1.06
N GLU A 163 -18.08 14.63 -0.22
CA GLU A 163 -17.97 13.54 0.75
C GLU A 163 -18.09 12.16 0.10
N ALA A 164 -18.88 12.03 -0.97
CA ALA A 164 -18.94 10.82 -1.79
C ALA A 164 -17.60 10.59 -2.52
N ALA A 165 -17.02 11.63 -3.13
CA ALA A 165 -15.67 11.59 -3.71
C ALA A 165 -14.60 11.15 -2.69
N ALA A 166 -14.64 11.70 -1.47
CA ALA A 166 -13.74 11.31 -0.39
C ALA A 166 -13.97 9.85 0.04
N GLY A 167 -15.22 9.38 0.06
CA GLY A 167 -15.61 8.00 0.31
C GLY A 167 -15.06 7.03 -0.74
N LYS A 168 -15.19 7.36 -2.03
CA LYS A 168 -14.62 6.63 -3.18
C LYS A 168 -13.09 6.51 -3.03
N ALA A 169 -12.40 7.63 -2.79
CA ALA A 169 -10.95 7.65 -2.59
C ALA A 169 -10.48 6.83 -1.36
N ARG A 170 -11.30 6.79 -0.30
CA ARG A 170 -11.01 6.02 0.91
C ARG A 170 -11.27 4.53 0.72
N ALA A 171 -12.33 4.14 0.02
CA ALA A 171 -12.59 2.74 -0.32
C ALA A 171 -11.48 2.21 -1.24
N PHE A 172 -11.15 2.96 -2.29
CA PHE A 172 -10.10 2.62 -3.25
C PHE A 172 -8.76 2.32 -2.57
N ARG A 173 -8.26 3.25 -1.74
CA ARG A 173 -6.97 3.04 -1.05
C ARG A 173 -6.99 1.83 -0.13
N ILE A 174 -8.12 1.56 0.56
CA ILE A 174 -8.21 0.44 1.49
C ILE A 174 -8.23 -0.88 0.72
N ILE A 175 -9.13 -1.02 -0.25
CA ILE A 175 -9.29 -2.24 -1.04
C ILE A 175 -7.98 -2.57 -1.77
N VAL A 176 -7.41 -1.63 -2.53
CA VAL A 176 -6.17 -1.88 -3.29
C VAL A 176 -5.00 -2.26 -2.37
N SER A 177 -4.82 -1.53 -1.26
CA SER A 177 -3.65 -1.75 -0.39
C SER A 177 -3.77 -3.03 0.45
N GLU A 178 -4.96 -3.35 0.95
CA GLU A 178 -5.20 -4.58 1.72
C GLU A 178 -5.16 -5.82 0.81
N SER A 179 -5.70 -5.74 -0.41
CA SER A 179 -5.62 -6.83 -1.41
C SER A 179 -4.18 -7.15 -1.79
N ALA A 180 -3.39 -6.14 -2.20
CA ALA A 180 -1.98 -6.34 -2.54
C ALA A 180 -1.18 -6.90 -1.35
N PHE A 181 -1.44 -6.41 -0.14
CA PHE A 181 -0.78 -6.93 1.05
C PHE A 181 -1.21 -8.35 1.40
N LEU A 182 -2.45 -8.74 1.13
CA LEU A 182 -2.91 -10.12 1.31
C LEU A 182 -2.22 -11.07 0.31
N ILE A 183 -2.12 -10.70 -0.96
CA ILE A 183 -1.37 -11.46 -1.97
C ILE A 183 0.08 -11.65 -1.51
N TRP A 184 0.73 -10.56 -1.06
CA TRP A 184 2.07 -10.62 -0.49
C TRP A 184 2.18 -11.59 0.71
N LYS A 185 1.21 -11.54 1.65
CA LYS A 185 1.19 -12.42 2.81
C LYS A 185 1.02 -13.89 2.41
N ILE A 186 0.08 -14.20 1.52
CA ILE A 186 -0.14 -15.58 1.04
C ILE A 186 1.11 -16.10 0.33
N ARG A 187 1.75 -15.27 -0.50
CA ARG A 187 3.05 -15.63 -1.08
C ARG A 187 4.07 -15.91 0.01
N CYS A 188 4.17 -15.09 1.06
CA CYS A 188 5.16 -15.33 2.12
C CYS A 188 4.87 -16.59 2.94
N GLU A 189 3.60 -16.89 3.20
CA GLU A 189 3.16 -18.14 3.82
C GLU A 189 3.61 -19.33 2.98
N ARG A 190 3.27 -19.35 1.68
CA ARG A 190 3.72 -20.38 0.74
C ARG A 190 5.24 -20.54 0.72
N ARG A 191 5.94 -19.43 0.42
CA ARG A 191 7.35 -19.43 0.02
C ARG A 191 8.31 -19.53 1.20
N ILE A 192 7.91 -19.03 2.38
CA ILE A 192 8.79 -18.92 3.56
C ILE A 192 8.32 -19.81 4.70
N GLN A 193 7.01 -19.90 4.97
CA GLN A 193 6.51 -20.72 6.09
C GLN A 193 6.34 -22.18 5.70
N HIS A 194 5.94 -22.43 4.45
CA HIS A 194 5.74 -23.77 3.90
C HIS A 194 6.80 -24.17 2.88
N GLU A 195 7.84 -23.35 2.67
CA GLU A 195 8.99 -23.65 1.81
C GLU A 195 8.61 -24.12 0.39
N ASP A 196 7.50 -23.60 -0.16
CA ASP A 196 6.89 -24.03 -1.42
C ASP A 196 6.57 -25.54 -1.49
N ASP A 197 6.17 -26.16 -0.36
CA ASP A 197 5.65 -27.53 -0.33
C ASP A 197 4.51 -27.70 -1.36
N VAL A 198 4.69 -28.67 -2.25
CA VAL A 198 3.76 -28.99 -3.34
C VAL A 198 2.39 -29.43 -2.81
N ASN A 199 2.34 -30.01 -1.61
CA ASN A 199 1.10 -30.43 -0.96
C ASN A 199 0.39 -29.27 -0.25
N TRP A 200 1.09 -28.17 -0.02
CA TRP A 200 0.49 -26.98 0.57
C TRP A 200 -0.17 -26.14 -0.52
N THR A 201 -1.50 -26.09 -0.47
CA THR A 201 -2.31 -25.28 -1.38
C THR A 201 -3.48 -24.68 -0.61
N LEU A 202 -3.88 -23.46 -0.99
CA LEU A 202 -5.10 -22.86 -0.48
C LEU A 202 -6.24 -23.18 -1.44
N SER A 203 -7.39 -23.58 -0.88
CA SER A 203 -8.60 -23.71 -1.68
C SER A 203 -9.10 -22.33 -2.10
N GLN A 204 -9.85 -22.28 -3.21
CA GLN A 204 -10.47 -21.03 -3.68
C GLN A 204 -11.38 -20.43 -2.59
N GLU A 205 -12.13 -21.27 -1.88
CA GLU A 205 -12.99 -20.84 -0.77
C GLU A 205 -12.18 -20.21 0.37
N GLU A 206 -11.05 -20.81 0.74
CA GLU A 206 -10.18 -20.25 1.77
C GLU A 206 -9.62 -18.88 1.37
N ILE A 207 -9.19 -18.72 0.11
CA ILE A 207 -8.69 -17.44 -0.42
C ILE A 207 -9.79 -16.36 -0.34
N ILE A 208 -11.01 -16.68 -0.79
CA ILE A 208 -12.16 -15.78 -0.73
C ILE A 208 -12.46 -15.39 0.73
N ASN A 209 -12.49 -16.36 1.63
CA ASN A 209 -12.77 -16.13 3.05
C ASN A 209 -11.68 -15.29 3.72
N ARG A 210 -10.39 -15.51 3.39
CA ARG A 210 -9.28 -14.68 3.88
C ARG A 210 -9.41 -13.23 3.40
N TRP A 211 -9.77 -13.00 2.14
CA TRP A 211 -9.99 -11.65 1.61
C TRP A 211 -11.19 -10.97 2.28
N ARG A 212 -12.33 -11.65 2.38
CA ARG A 212 -13.52 -11.16 3.10
C ARG A 212 -13.21 -10.83 4.55
N ALA A 213 -12.45 -11.68 5.24
CA ALA A 213 -12.03 -11.43 6.62
C ALA A 213 -11.19 -10.14 6.75
N VAL A 214 -10.27 -9.90 5.82
CA VAL A 214 -9.46 -8.66 5.80
C VAL A 214 -10.35 -7.43 5.63
N ILE A 215 -11.26 -7.42 4.65
CA ILE A 215 -12.16 -6.28 4.40
C ILE A 215 -13.16 -6.09 5.54
N ASN A 216 -13.77 -7.17 6.05
CA ASN A 216 -14.69 -7.12 7.18
C ASN A 216 -14.02 -6.61 8.46
N MET A 217 -12.73 -6.92 8.67
CA MET A 217 -11.97 -6.36 9.79
C MET A 217 -11.79 -4.84 9.63
N ARG A 218 -11.62 -4.34 8.41
CA ARG A 218 -11.58 -2.89 8.14
C ARG A 218 -12.92 -2.22 8.41
N ILE A 219 -14.03 -2.80 7.92
CA ILE A 219 -15.39 -2.32 8.18
C ILE A 219 -15.67 -2.29 9.69
N SER A 220 -15.34 -3.38 10.40
CA SER A 220 -15.58 -3.50 11.84
C SER A 220 -14.76 -2.48 12.64
N THR A 221 -13.49 -2.28 12.27
CA THR A 221 -12.64 -1.25 12.89
C THR A 221 -13.22 0.15 12.69
N ASP A 222 -13.66 0.47 11.48
CA ASP A 222 -14.24 1.77 11.18
C ASP A 222 -15.55 2.02 11.94
N ARG A 223 -16.42 1.00 12.02
CA ARG A 223 -17.65 1.05 12.82
C ARG A 223 -17.35 1.33 14.28
N LEU A 224 -16.38 0.63 14.88
CA LEU A 224 -15.96 0.86 16.27
C LEU A 224 -15.44 2.29 16.48
N LEU A 225 -14.66 2.81 15.52
CA LEU A 225 -14.10 4.15 15.58
C LEU A 225 -15.16 5.27 15.48
N THR A 226 -16.42 4.98 15.12
CA THR A 226 -17.50 5.99 15.15
C THR A 226 -17.91 6.41 16.57
N ASN A 227 -17.54 5.63 17.59
CA ASN A 227 -17.92 5.95 18.97
C ASN A 227 -17.17 7.19 19.49
N LYS A 228 -17.88 8.33 19.52
CA LYS A 228 -17.34 9.64 19.92
C LYS A 228 -16.92 9.70 21.39
N SER A 229 -17.62 9.01 22.31
CA SER A 229 -17.26 9.04 23.73
C SER A 229 -15.96 8.28 24.00
N ARG A 230 -15.79 7.12 23.36
CA ARG A 230 -14.59 6.28 23.49
C ARG A 230 -13.37 6.88 22.80
N HIS A 231 -13.54 7.41 21.58
CA HIS A 231 -12.41 7.80 20.73
C HIS A 231 -12.16 9.32 20.67
N LYS A 232 -13.06 10.15 21.20
CA LYS A 232 -12.92 11.62 21.28
C LYS A 232 -12.48 12.21 19.93
N ARG A 233 -11.33 12.93 19.90
CA ARG A 233 -10.75 13.53 18.68
C ARG A 233 -10.28 12.51 17.64
N GLY A 234 -10.13 11.24 18.01
CA GLY A 234 -9.78 10.14 17.12
C GLY A 234 -10.98 9.44 16.49
N ALA A 235 -12.21 9.79 16.87
CA ALA A 235 -13.41 9.18 16.31
C ALA A 235 -13.55 9.48 14.81
N LEU A 236 -14.04 8.50 14.06
CA LEU A 236 -14.44 8.67 12.66
C LEU A 236 -15.87 9.21 12.60
N GLY A 237 -16.17 10.00 11.58
CA GLY A 237 -17.54 10.43 11.30
C GLY A 237 -18.36 9.26 10.77
N THR A 238 -19.59 9.09 11.25
CA THR A 238 -20.52 8.06 10.74
C THR A 238 -20.72 8.19 9.23
N GLN A 239 -20.84 9.41 8.72
CA GLN A 239 -20.96 9.65 7.28
C GLN A 239 -19.72 9.21 6.52
N THR A 240 -18.50 9.45 7.04
CA THR A 240 -17.27 8.94 6.42
C THR A 240 -17.29 7.41 6.28
N VAL A 241 -17.77 6.69 7.29
CA VAL A 241 -17.91 5.23 7.26
C VAL A 241 -18.96 4.81 6.23
N LEU A 242 -20.12 5.47 6.19
CA LEU A 242 -21.16 5.19 5.20
C LEU A 242 -20.70 5.49 3.77
N HIS A 243 -20.10 6.65 3.51
CA HIS A 243 -19.56 7.00 2.21
C HIS A 243 -18.40 6.07 1.80
N THR A 244 -17.69 5.43 2.73
CA THR A 244 -16.67 4.42 2.39
C THR A 244 -17.32 3.09 2.01
N TRP A 245 -18.20 2.56 2.85
CA TRP A 245 -18.61 1.15 2.78
C TRP A 245 -20.00 0.90 2.19
N ARG A 246 -20.84 1.93 2.06
CA ARG A 246 -22.13 1.76 1.37
C ARG A 246 -21.86 1.33 -0.08
N SER A 247 -22.62 0.33 -0.52
CA SER A 247 -22.52 -0.35 -1.83
C SER A 247 -21.40 -1.40 -1.97
N LEU A 248 -20.69 -1.72 -0.88
CA LEU A 248 -19.69 -2.80 -0.79
C LEU A 248 -20.20 -3.99 0.02
#